data_AF-A0A1Q5MT08-F1
#
_entry.id   AF-A0A1Q5MT08-F1
#
_cell.length_a   1.000
_cell.length_b   1.000
_cell.length_c   1.000
_cell.angle_alpha   90.00
_cell.angle_beta   90.00
_cell.angle_gamma   90.00
#
_symmetry.space_group_name_H-M   'P 1'
#
loop_
_entity.id
_entity.type
_entity.pdbx_description
1 polymer ?
#
loop_
_entity_poly.entity_id
_entity_poly.type
_entity_poly.pdbx_seq_one_letter_code
_entity_poly.pdbx_strand_id
1 'polypeptide(L)'
;MTSNDVVLDCQLPLEARIGRLAGMWIRDGRRARHLVTGKAFFAVYSWHLLHWTDHDIAWAEFVAASYDSIGGRGGWEAMLRERTTCQTCGDSYLLENIGLCTGCMRYTCYSCGGHERCAGEIV
;
A
#
# COMPACT_ATOMS: atom_id res chain seq x y z
N MET A 1 -5.66 -3.50 16.75
CA MET A 1 -5.33 -3.73 15.32
C MET A 1 -5.51 -2.41 14.61
N THR A 2 -4.42 -1.84 14.11
CA THR A 2 -4.44 -0.59 13.35
C THR A 2 -4.86 -0.86 11.91
N SER A 3 -5.29 0.17 11.16
CA SER A 3 -5.58 0.00 9.72
C SER A 3 -4.36 -0.47 8.93
N ASN A 4 -3.16 -0.06 9.36
CA ASN A 4 -1.91 -0.55 8.77
C ASN A 4 -1.76 -2.06 8.93
N ASP A 5 -2.10 -2.62 10.11
CA ASP A 5 -2.03 -4.07 10.33
C ASP A 5 -2.97 -4.83 9.40
N VAL A 6 -4.16 -4.28 9.11
CA VAL A 6 -5.13 -4.90 8.18
C VAL A 6 -4.60 -4.93 6.76
N VAL A 7 -3.95 -3.86 6.30
CA VAL A 7 -3.30 -3.84 4.96
C VAL A 7 -2.16 -4.85 4.89
N LEU A 8 -1.41 -5.01 5.98
CA LEU A 8 -0.24 -5.88 6.00
C LEU A 8 -0.59 -7.35 6.28
N ASP A 9 -1.81 -7.64 6.73
CA ASP A 9 -2.34 -8.99 6.93
C ASP A 9 -2.60 -9.68 5.58
N CYS A 10 -1.69 -10.57 5.17
CA CYS A 10 -1.66 -11.20 3.83
C CYS A 10 -2.70 -12.31 3.61
N GLN A 11 -3.70 -12.43 4.49
CA GLN A 11 -4.72 -13.50 4.43
C GLN A 11 -5.76 -13.26 3.32
N LEU A 12 -5.97 -12.01 2.92
CA LEU A 12 -6.94 -11.62 1.88
C LEU A 12 -6.23 -10.86 0.75
N PRO A 13 -6.81 -10.82 -0.47
CA PRO A 13 -6.35 -9.92 -1.52
C PRO A 13 -6.29 -8.47 -1.04
N LEU A 14 -5.35 -7.67 -1.57
CA LEU A 14 -5.19 -6.25 -1.17
C LEU A 14 -6.47 -5.45 -1.36
N GLU A 15 -7.12 -5.63 -2.50
CA GLU A 15 -8.41 -5.05 -2.83
C GLU A 15 -9.46 -5.26 -1.72
N ALA A 16 -9.67 -6.51 -1.30
CA ALA A 16 -10.65 -6.84 -0.25
C ALA A 16 -10.31 -6.20 1.10
N ARG A 17 -9.01 -6.05 1.41
CA ARG A 17 -8.54 -5.37 2.63
C ARG A 17 -8.81 -3.87 2.58
N ILE A 18 -8.54 -3.23 1.44
CA ILE A 18 -8.86 -1.82 1.20
C ILE A 18 -10.36 -1.58 1.33
N GLY A 19 -11.19 -2.41 0.69
CA GLY A 19 -12.65 -2.28 0.78
C GLY A 19 -13.18 -2.41 2.20
N ARG A 20 -12.65 -3.34 3.00
CA ARG A 20 -12.98 -3.45 4.42
C ARG A 20 -12.62 -2.19 5.20
N LEU A 21 -11.42 -1.62 4.96
CA LEU A 21 -10.96 -0.41 5.63
C LEU A 21 -11.77 0.83 5.22
N ALA A 22 -12.04 1.02 3.93
CA ALA A 22 -12.88 2.11 3.44
C ALA A 22 -14.29 2.04 4.06
N GLY A 23 -14.90 0.85 4.10
CA GLY A 23 -16.20 0.64 4.73
C GLY A 23 -16.20 0.88 6.25
N MET A 24 -15.11 0.55 6.95
CA MET A 24 -14.94 0.88 8.38
C MET A 24 -14.77 2.39 8.58
N TRP A 25 -13.92 3.04 7.78
CA TRP A 25 -13.66 4.47 7.85
C TRP A 25 -14.95 5.28 7.64
N ILE A 26 -15.78 4.92 6.64
CA ILE A 26 -17.07 5.56 6.39
C ILE A 26 -18.01 5.39 7.58
N ARG A 27 -18.19 4.14 8.06
CA ARG A 27 -19.10 3.81 9.17
C ARG A 27 -18.74 4.54 10.46
N ASP A 28 -17.45 4.76 10.71
CA ASP A 28 -16.95 5.43 11.91
C ASP A 28 -16.93 6.97 11.78
N GLY A 29 -17.48 7.52 10.70
CA GLY A 29 -17.57 8.96 10.46
C GLY A 29 -16.28 9.56 9.90
N ARG A 30 -15.59 8.82 9.03
CA ARG A 30 -14.39 9.25 8.30
C ARG A 30 -13.24 9.74 9.19
N ARG A 31 -13.03 9.12 10.35
CA ARG A 31 -12.00 9.56 11.32
C ARG A 31 -10.58 9.23 10.88
N ALA A 32 -9.65 10.15 11.13
CA ALA A 32 -8.23 10.04 10.76
C ALA A 32 -7.52 8.78 11.30
N ARG A 33 -7.94 8.25 12.46
CA ARG A 33 -7.37 7.03 13.07
C ARG A 33 -7.47 5.78 12.18
N HIS A 34 -8.34 5.79 11.16
CA HIS A 34 -8.50 4.67 10.24
C HIS A 34 -7.67 4.81 8.96
N LEU A 35 -7.05 5.97 8.74
CA LEU A 35 -6.23 6.22 7.56
C LEU A 35 -4.94 5.42 7.65
N VAL A 36 -4.45 4.99 6.50
CA VAL A 36 -3.23 4.19 6.39
C VAL A 36 -2.02 5.09 6.17
N THR A 37 -0.88 4.69 6.71
CA THR A 37 0.39 5.46 6.65
C THR A 37 1.58 4.53 6.39
N GLY A 38 2.76 5.11 6.11
CA GLY A 38 4.01 4.37 5.92
C GLY A 38 3.89 3.28 4.84
N LYS A 39 4.44 2.09 5.11
CA LYS A 39 4.43 0.96 4.16
C LYS A 39 3.04 0.50 3.74
N ALA A 40 2.05 0.58 4.64
CA ALA A 40 0.67 0.25 4.30
C ALA A 40 0.10 1.26 3.30
N PHE A 41 0.37 2.55 3.49
CA PHE A 41 -0.01 3.58 2.52
C PHE A 41 0.70 3.38 1.18
N PHE A 42 2.01 3.10 1.17
CA PHE A 42 2.75 2.79 -0.06
C PHE A 42 2.08 1.64 -0.84
N ALA A 43 1.74 0.53 -0.17
CA ALA A 43 1.05 -0.59 -0.80
C ALA A 43 -0.30 -0.18 -1.42
N VAL A 44 -1.12 0.53 -0.64
CA VAL A 44 -2.47 0.95 -1.06
C VAL A 44 -2.41 1.95 -2.21
N TYR A 45 -1.51 2.94 -2.14
CA TYR A 45 -1.43 4.00 -3.13
C TYR A 45 -0.83 3.52 -4.45
N SER A 46 0.25 2.73 -4.42
CA SER A 46 0.83 2.14 -5.64
C SER A 46 -0.18 1.22 -6.35
N TRP A 47 -0.93 0.40 -5.59
CA TRP A 47 -2.02 -0.40 -6.13
C TRP A 47 -3.15 0.47 -6.70
N HIS A 48 -3.57 1.51 -5.97
CA HIS A 48 -4.62 2.43 -6.44
C HIS A 48 -4.25 3.11 -7.76
N LEU A 49 -3.00 3.56 -7.92
CA LEU A 49 -2.51 4.18 -9.15
C LEU A 49 -2.50 3.22 -10.34
N LEU A 50 -2.14 1.95 -10.13
CA LEU A 50 -2.15 0.93 -11.17
C LEU A 50 -3.58 0.61 -11.66
N HIS A 51 -4.54 0.61 -10.74
CA HIS A 51 -5.93 0.20 -10.98
C HIS A 51 -6.90 1.38 -11.06
N TRP A 52 -6.43 2.60 -11.36
CA TRP A 52 -7.19 3.84 -11.19
C TRP A 52 -8.57 3.87 -11.88
N THR A 53 -8.79 3.03 -12.90
CA THR A 53 -10.06 2.91 -13.64
C THR A 53 -11.11 2.02 -12.96
N ASP A 54 -10.72 1.21 -11.98
CA ASP A 54 -11.50 0.05 -11.52
C ASP A 54 -12.12 0.26 -10.13
N HIS A 55 -12.01 1.47 -9.56
CA HIS A 55 -12.33 1.72 -8.15
C HIS A 55 -13.73 2.26 -7.88
N ASP A 56 -14.31 1.78 -6.78
CA ASP A 56 -15.45 2.41 -6.10
C ASP A 56 -15.07 3.81 -5.59
N ILE A 57 -16.00 4.77 -5.69
CA ILE A 57 -15.82 6.16 -5.20
C ILE A 57 -15.36 6.19 -3.73
N ALA A 58 -15.89 5.31 -2.89
CA ALA A 58 -15.53 5.19 -1.48
C ALA A 58 -14.03 4.88 -1.28
N TRP A 59 -13.44 4.12 -2.20
CA TRP A 59 -12.02 3.76 -2.12
C TRP A 59 -11.16 4.93 -2.55
N ALA A 60 -11.53 5.61 -3.63
CA ALA A 60 -10.85 6.82 -4.07
C ALA A 60 -10.85 7.89 -2.96
N GLU A 61 -11.98 8.09 -2.28
CA GLU A 61 -12.06 9.00 -1.12
C GLU A 61 -11.15 8.56 0.03
N PHE A 62 -11.12 7.27 0.36
CA PHE A 62 -10.29 6.74 1.43
C PHE A 62 -8.79 6.89 1.14
N VAL A 63 -8.38 6.61 -0.10
CA VAL A 63 -7.01 6.74 -0.57
C VAL A 63 -6.58 8.21 -0.59
N ALA A 64 -7.43 9.10 -1.10
CA ALA A 64 -7.19 10.54 -1.09
C ALA A 64 -7.04 11.09 0.35
N ALA A 65 -7.93 10.69 1.26
CA ALA A 65 -7.83 11.09 2.66
C ALA A 65 -6.53 10.59 3.31
N SER A 66 -6.12 9.35 3.00
CA SER A 66 -4.86 8.78 3.51
C SER A 66 -3.64 9.53 2.94
N TYR A 67 -3.67 9.89 1.66
CA TYR A 67 -2.64 10.70 1.00
C TYR A 67 -2.52 12.08 1.65
N ASP A 68 -3.63 12.76 1.89
CA ASP A 68 -3.61 14.07 2.58
C ASP A 68 -3.07 13.94 4.00
N SER A 69 -3.41 12.85 4.71
CA SER A 69 -2.97 12.63 6.09
C SER A 69 -1.47 12.45 6.27
N ILE A 70 -0.76 11.99 5.23
CA ILE A 70 0.70 11.89 5.25
C ILE A 70 1.40 13.20 4.81
N GLY A 71 0.64 14.25 4.50
CA GLY A 71 1.17 15.52 3.99
C GLY A 71 1.08 15.66 2.46
N GLY A 72 0.20 14.88 1.83
CA GLY A 72 -0.04 14.92 0.39
C GLY A 72 1.22 14.65 -0.42
N ARG A 73 1.47 15.50 -1.43
CA ARG A 73 2.61 15.32 -2.34
C ARG A 73 3.95 15.30 -1.62
N GLY A 74 4.16 16.20 -0.66
CA GLY A 74 5.41 16.25 0.10
C GLY A 74 5.62 15.00 0.94
N GLY A 75 4.55 14.47 1.54
CA GLY A 75 4.56 13.21 2.28
C GLY A 75 4.91 12.02 1.39
N TRP A 76 4.28 11.94 0.22
CA TRP A 76 4.54 10.89 -0.76
C TRP A 76 5.99 10.92 -1.27
N GLU A 77 6.48 12.09 -1.68
CA GLU A 77 7.86 12.24 -2.15
C GLU A 77 8.89 11.94 -1.05
N ALA A 78 8.60 12.30 0.21
CA ALA A 78 9.45 11.95 1.34
C ALA A 78 9.47 10.43 1.56
N MET A 79 8.30 9.77 1.49
CA MET A 79 8.17 8.32 1.63
C MET A 79 8.93 7.57 0.54
N LEU A 80 8.82 8.01 -0.73
CA LEU A 80 9.53 7.37 -1.85
C LEU A 80 11.06 7.34 -1.68
N ARG A 81 11.62 8.29 -0.91
CA ARG A 81 13.05 8.37 -0.58
C ARG A 81 13.44 7.51 0.62
N GLU A 82 12.49 6.93 1.34
CA GLU A 82 12.79 5.94 2.36
C GLU A 82 13.40 4.69 1.73
N ARG A 83 14.22 3.98 2.51
CA ARG A 83 14.87 2.75 2.07
C ARG A 83 14.19 1.53 2.66
N THR A 84 14.11 0.47 1.87
CA THR A 84 13.74 -0.87 2.31
C THR A 84 14.71 -1.89 1.72
N THR A 85 14.64 -3.12 2.19
CA THR A 85 15.54 -4.20 1.79
C THR A 85 14.81 -5.17 0.87
N CYS A 86 15.44 -5.57 -0.23
CA CYS A 86 14.97 -6.66 -1.06
C CYS A 86 15.00 -7.96 -0.26
N GLN A 87 13.85 -8.65 -0.14
CA GLN A 87 13.76 -9.90 0.63
C GLN A 87 14.52 -11.08 -0.01
N THR A 88 15.00 -10.94 -1.25
CA THR A 88 15.75 -11.98 -1.96
C THR A 88 17.26 -11.80 -1.85
N CYS A 89 17.81 -10.65 -2.24
CA CYS A 89 19.26 -10.40 -2.21
C CYS A 89 19.77 -9.69 -0.94
N GLY A 90 18.89 -9.09 -0.14
CA GLY A 90 19.29 -8.34 1.05
C GLY A 90 19.83 -6.92 0.78
N ASP A 91 19.89 -6.48 -0.48
CA ASP A 91 20.32 -5.12 -0.82
C ASP A 91 19.25 -4.09 -0.48
N SER A 92 19.71 -2.88 -0.17
CA SER A 92 18.86 -1.75 0.22
C SER A 92 18.56 -0.83 -0.95
N TYR A 93 17.28 -0.54 -1.20
CA TYR A 93 16.81 0.31 -2.28
C TYR A 93 15.87 1.40 -1.75
N LEU A 94 15.78 2.52 -2.47
CA LEU A 94 14.72 3.51 -2.27
C LEU A 94 13.38 2.89 -2.64
N LEU A 95 12.29 3.31 -1.98
CA LEU A 95 10.94 2.80 -2.28
C LEU A 95 10.51 3.07 -3.73
N GLU A 96 10.97 4.16 -4.35
CA GLU A 96 10.72 4.42 -5.77
C GLU A 96 11.42 3.43 -6.73
N ASN A 97 12.37 2.64 -6.24
CA ASN A 97 13.23 1.76 -7.05
C ASN A 97 13.09 0.28 -6.68
N ILE A 98 11.99 -0.10 -6.03
CA ILE A 98 11.75 -1.48 -5.59
C ILE A 98 10.26 -1.81 -5.68
N GLY A 99 9.94 -3.02 -6.14
CA GLY A 99 8.56 -3.48 -6.22
C GLY A 99 8.08 -4.08 -4.90
N LEU A 100 6.76 -4.09 -4.68
CA LEU A 100 6.11 -4.74 -3.54
C LEU A 100 5.08 -5.77 -4.03
N CYS A 101 5.15 -7.04 -3.58
CA CYS A 101 4.04 -7.99 -3.83
C CYS A 101 2.83 -7.58 -2.99
N THR A 102 1.71 -7.24 -3.63
CA THR A 102 0.44 -6.92 -2.96
C THR A 102 -0.18 -8.13 -2.24
N GLY A 103 0.28 -9.34 -2.54
CA GLY A 103 -0.15 -10.57 -1.88
C GLY A 103 0.57 -10.81 -0.55
N CYS A 104 1.91 -10.83 -0.56
CA CYS A 104 2.71 -11.22 0.60
C CYS A 104 3.48 -10.08 1.28
N MET A 105 3.31 -8.84 0.80
CA MET A 105 3.98 -7.62 1.31
C MET A 105 5.52 -7.69 1.31
N ARG A 106 6.10 -8.57 0.49
CA ARG A 106 7.56 -8.64 0.31
C ARG A 106 8.00 -7.65 -0.77
N TYR A 107 9.09 -6.95 -0.50
CA TYR A 107 9.77 -6.10 -1.45
C TYR A 107 10.75 -6.93 -2.29
N THR A 108 10.82 -6.65 -3.59
CA THR A 108 11.75 -7.32 -4.50
C THR A 108 12.33 -6.30 -5.47
N CYS A 109 13.66 -6.34 -5.65
CA CYS A 109 14.30 -5.50 -6.65
C CYS A 109 14.08 -6.07 -8.04
N TYR A 110 14.14 -5.21 -9.06
CA TYR A 110 13.91 -5.61 -10.45
C TYR A 110 14.90 -6.69 -10.93
N SER A 111 16.12 -6.72 -10.38
CA SER A 111 17.14 -7.73 -10.73
C SER A 111 16.84 -9.12 -10.19
N CYS A 112 16.22 -9.22 -9.01
CA CYS A 112 15.85 -10.53 -8.45
C CYS A 112 14.66 -11.16 -9.15
N GLY A 113 13.91 -10.39 -9.96
CA GLY A 113 12.68 -10.86 -10.56
C GLY A 113 11.59 -11.14 -9.52
N GLY A 114 10.37 -11.37 -9.99
CA GLY A 114 9.21 -11.52 -9.11
C GLY A 114 9.29 -12.73 -8.16
N HIS A 115 8.44 -12.73 -7.14
CA HIS A 115 8.28 -13.88 -6.25
C HIS A 115 7.42 -14.95 -6.95
N GLU A 116 8.05 -16.00 -7.50
CA GLU A 116 7.45 -17.04 -8.38
C GLU A 116 6.25 -17.83 -7.78
N ARG A 117 5.87 -17.59 -6.52
CA ARG A 117 4.76 -18.28 -5.84
C ARG A 117 3.75 -17.36 -5.14
N CYS A 118 3.77 -16.04 -5.40
CA CYS A 118 2.84 -15.07 -4.78
C CYS A 118 1.62 -14.98 -5.69
N ALA A 119 0.39 -15.12 -5.18
CA ALA A 119 -0.83 -14.83 -5.95
C ALA A 119 -1.09 -13.32 -6.11
N GLY A 120 -0.26 -12.47 -5.50
CA GLY A 120 -0.35 -11.02 -5.65
C GLY A 120 0.50 -10.51 -6.81
N GLU A 121 0.19 -9.29 -7.25
CA GLU A 121 0.93 -8.56 -8.26
C GLU A 121 2.05 -7.72 -7.63
N ILE A 122 3.01 -7.30 -8.46
CA ILE A 122 4.07 -6.37 -8.04
C ILE A 122 3.66 -4.98 -8.48
N VAL A 123 3.62 -4.06 -7.52
CA VAL A 123 3.39 -2.61 -7.71
C VAL A 123 4.63 -1.81 -7.36
#